data_AF-A0AAV0MM12-F1
#
_entry.id   AF-A0AAV0MM12-F1
#
_cell.length_a   1.000
_cell.length_b   1.000
_cell.length_c   1.000
_cell.angle_alpha   90.00
_cell.angle_beta   90.00
_cell.angle_gamma   90.00
#
_symmetry.space_group_name_H-M   'P 1'
#
loop_
_entity.id
_entity.type
_entity.pdbx_description
1 polymer ?
#
loop_
_entity_poly.entity_id
_entity_poly.type
_entity_poly.pdbx_seq_one_letter_code
_entity_poly.pdbx_strand_id
1 'polypeptide(L)'
;MVHPYFAGKEPVGNEPVPVPDWGERFWKLVCPSSTAGLDDPYLNPAFDPDLARLGCSKVLVMLAEKDFLRERGKHYFDLLKGSEWKGEVEMVETEGEQHVFHLWNAGCENAAVLVNKICSFINN
;
A
#
# COMPACT_ATOMS: atom_id res chain seq x y z
N MET A 1 -3.74 4.32 4.44
CA MET A 1 -3.46 3.70 3.13
C MET A 1 -4.45 2.57 2.88
N VAL A 2 -5.23 2.65 1.81
CA VAL A 2 -6.24 1.64 1.45
C VAL A 2 -5.80 1.02 0.14
N HIS A 3 -5.43 -0.26 0.15
CA HIS A 3 -4.95 -1.01 -1.02
C HIS A 3 -3.93 -0.20 -1.86
N PRO A 4 -2.77 0.17 -1.28
CA PRO A 4 -1.84 1.08 -1.95
C PRO A 4 -1.24 0.46 -3.23
N TYR A 5 -1.14 1.26 -4.28
CA TYR A 5 -0.50 0.93 -5.56
C TYR A 5 1.03 1.10 -5.51
N PHE A 6 1.68 0.53 -4.50
CA PHE A 6 3.14 0.53 -4.43
C PHE A 6 3.74 -0.51 -5.39
N ALA A 7 4.94 -0.23 -5.89
CA ALA A 7 5.70 -1.14 -6.74
C ALA A 7 7.21 -0.97 -6.49
N GLY A 8 8.03 -1.82 -7.10
CA GLY A 8 9.49 -1.76 -7.00
C GLY A 8 10.13 -2.73 -7.98
N LYS A 9 11.41 -2.54 -8.31
CA LYS A 9 12.11 -3.43 -9.25
C LYS A 9 12.32 -4.82 -8.66
N GLU A 10 12.72 -4.87 -7.39
CA GLU A 10 12.92 -6.13 -6.67
C GLU A 10 11.57 -6.65 -6.15
N PRO A 11 11.26 -7.94 -6.36
CA PRO A 11 10.05 -8.56 -5.84
C PRO A 11 10.10 -8.62 -4.31
N VAL A 12 8.95 -8.44 -3.65
CA VAL A 12 8.80 -8.60 -2.20
C VAL A 12 7.81 -9.72 -1.88
N GLY A 13 8.07 -10.44 -0.79
CA GLY A 13 7.21 -11.54 -0.35
C GLY A 13 7.03 -12.59 -1.45
N ASN A 14 5.76 -12.84 -1.81
CA ASN A 14 5.38 -13.82 -2.82
C ASN A 14 5.01 -13.21 -4.19
N GLU A 15 5.52 -12.02 -4.51
CA GLU A 15 5.30 -11.43 -5.83
C GLU A 15 5.84 -12.31 -6.98
N PRO A 16 5.22 -12.24 -8.18
CA PRO A 16 5.71 -12.96 -9.34
C PRO A 16 7.14 -12.55 -9.73
N VAL A 17 7.92 -13.51 -10.22
CA VAL A 17 9.26 -13.29 -10.78
C VAL A 17 9.26 -13.77 -12.24
N PRO A 18 9.49 -12.88 -13.23
CA PRO A 18 9.81 -11.46 -13.08
C PRO A 18 8.60 -10.63 -12.62
N VAL A 19 8.88 -9.47 -11.98
CA VAL A 19 7.85 -8.49 -11.60
C VAL A 19 7.12 -8.03 -12.87
N PRO A 20 5.77 -8.04 -12.90
CA PRO A 20 5.01 -7.60 -14.07
C PRO A 20 5.30 -6.15 -14.48
N ASP A 21 5.39 -5.90 -15.79
CA ASP A 21 5.79 -4.62 -16.37
C ASP A 21 4.73 -3.49 -16.25
N TRP A 22 3.51 -3.83 -15.82
CA TRP A 22 2.40 -2.89 -15.75
C TRP A 22 2.74 -1.69 -14.86
N GLY A 23 3.47 -1.91 -13.76
CA GLY A 23 3.86 -0.86 -12.84
C GLY A 23 4.79 0.15 -13.49
N GLU A 24 5.75 -0.31 -14.29
CA GLU A 24 6.70 0.56 -14.98
C GLU A 24 6.02 1.34 -16.10
N ARG A 25 5.15 0.68 -16.87
CA ARG A 25 4.35 1.33 -17.91
C ARG A 25 3.41 2.37 -17.33
N PHE A 26 2.75 2.06 -16.21
CA PHE A 26 1.88 3.00 -15.51
C PHE A 26 2.68 4.18 -14.95
N TRP A 27 3.82 3.92 -14.30
CA TRP A 27 4.66 4.98 -13.74
C TRP A 27 5.20 5.94 -14.78
N LYS A 28 5.68 5.43 -15.93
CA LYS A 28 6.11 6.26 -17.08
C LYS A 28 4.99 7.17 -17.60
N LEU A 29 3.73 6.74 -17.49
CA LEU A 29 2.58 7.54 -17.89
C LEU A 29 2.25 8.63 -16.87
N VAL A 30 2.22 8.31 -15.57
CA VAL A 30 1.80 9.25 -14.53
C VAL A 30 2.92 10.17 -14.03
N CYS A 31 4.17 9.72 -14.10
CA CYS A 31 5.37 10.47 -13.70
C CYS A 31 6.46 10.40 -14.79
N PRO A 32 6.24 11.03 -15.96
CA PRO A 32 7.12 10.90 -17.12
C PRO A 32 8.52 11.49 -16.90
N SER A 33 8.69 12.39 -15.92
CA SER A 33 9.98 12.96 -15.55
C SER A 33 10.80 12.06 -14.62
N SER A 34 10.22 10.98 -14.08
CA SER A 34 10.93 10.06 -13.22
C SER A 34 12.02 9.31 -13.99
N THR A 35 13.24 9.35 -13.48
CA THR A 35 14.35 8.54 -13.98
C THR A 35 14.58 7.28 -13.13
N ALA A 36 13.93 7.17 -11.98
CA ALA A 36 14.08 6.05 -11.05
C ALA A 36 13.20 4.83 -11.44
N GLY A 37 12.14 5.09 -12.23
CA GLY A 37 11.22 4.06 -12.70
C GLY A 37 10.42 3.49 -11.54
N LEU A 38 10.41 2.16 -11.40
CA LEU A 38 9.69 1.49 -10.32
C LEU A 38 10.20 1.83 -8.91
N ASP A 39 11.44 2.31 -8.77
CA ASP A 39 12.02 2.69 -7.47
C ASP A 39 11.93 4.20 -7.20
N ASP A 40 11.05 4.91 -7.92
CA ASP A 40 10.74 6.29 -7.58
C ASP A 40 10.18 6.37 -6.15
N PRO A 41 10.65 7.29 -5.29
CA PRO A 41 10.16 7.45 -3.92
C PRO A 41 8.64 7.57 -3.77
N TYR A 42 7.95 8.15 -4.77
CA TYR A 42 6.49 8.27 -4.74
C TYR A 42 5.76 6.95 -5.01
N LEU A 43 6.45 5.97 -5.60
CA LEU A 43 5.90 4.66 -5.94
C LEU A 43 6.43 3.55 -5.03
N ASN A 44 7.70 3.64 -4.63
CA ASN A 44 8.39 2.67 -3.79
C ASN A 44 8.84 3.32 -2.47
N PRO A 45 8.07 3.13 -1.38
CA PRO A 45 8.40 3.69 -0.07
C PRO A 45 9.76 3.25 0.49
N ALA A 46 10.35 2.15 -0.01
CA ALA A 46 11.69 1.73 0.40
C ALA A 46 12.78 2.74 0.01
N PHE A 47 12.51 3.57 -0.99
CA PHE A 47 13.41 4.61 -1.49
C PHE A 47 12.97 6.02 -1.06
N ASP A 48 11.95 6.15 -0.22
CA ASP A 48 11.51 7.44 0.30
C ASP A 48 12.43 7.91 1.45
N PRO A 49 13.26 8.96 1.25
CA PRO A 49 14.14 9.47 2.30
C PRO A 49 13.38 10.08 3.48
N ASP A 50 12.11 10.44 3.29
CA ASP A 50 11.26 11.08 4.29
C ASP A 50 10.28 10.09 4.95
N LEU A 51 10.41 8.77 4.71
CA LEU A 51 9.55 7.76 5.33
C LEU A 51 9.53 7.85 6.86
N ALA A 52 10.67 8.17 7.49
CA ALA A 52 10.78 8.34 8.94
C ALA A 52 10.15 9.65 9.46
N ARG A 53 9.80 10.57 8.57
CA ARG A 53 9.38 11.95 8.85
C ARG A 53 7.91 12.21 8.53
N LEU A 54 7.09 11.15 8.44
CA LEU A 54 5.65 11.32 8.25
C LEU A 54 5.06 12.28 9.30
N GLY A 55 4.29 13.27 8.83
CA GLY A 55 3.70 14.29 9.67
C GLY A 55 2.51 13.83 10.52
N CYS A 56 2.09 12.57 10.39
CA CYS A 56 1.03 11.97 11.20
C CYS A 56 1.60 11.12 12.35
N SER A 57 0.81 10.94 13.40
CA SER A 57 1.13 10.06 14.53
C SER A 57 0.65 8.63 14.35
N LYS A 58 -0.29 8.39 13.42
CA LYS A 58 -0.89 7.09 13.17
C LYS A 58 -1.01 6.83 11.66
N VAL A 59 -0.80 5.58 11.24
CA VAL A 59 -1.06 5.09 9.88
C VAL A 59 -1.85 3.79 9.96
N LEU A 60 -2.97 3.73 9.24
CA LEU A 60 -3.71 2.49 9.01
C LEU A 60 -3.39 1.99 7.59
N VAL A 61 -2.91 0.76 7.47
CA VAL A 61 -2.69 0.05 6.20
C VAL A 61 -3.77 -1.01 6.06
N MET A 62 -4.60 -0.91 5.01
CA MET A 62 -5.64 -1.90 4.75
C MET A 62 -5.33 -2.65 3.47
N LEU A 63 -5.37 -3.98 3.55
CA LEU A 63 -5.05 -4.93 2.50
C LEU A 63 -6.24 -5.84 2.23
N ALA A 64 -6.26 -6.48 1.06
CA ALA A 64 -7.18 -7.56 0.75
C ALA A 64 -6.38 -8.83 0.41
N GLU A 65 -6.84 -9.99 0.88
CA GLU A 65 -6.10 -11.25 0.80
C GLU A 65 -5.73 -11.63 -0.64
N LYS A 66 -6.64 -11.42 -1.59
CA LYS A 66 -6.46 -11.77 -3.01
C LYS A 66 -5.97 -10.59 -3.86
N ASP A 67 -5.51 -9.52 -3.22
CA ASP A 67 -4.92 -8.38 -3.91
C ASP A 67 -3.53 -8.73 -4.43
N PHE A 68 -3.27 -8.48 -5.71
CA PHE A 68 -1.95 -8.67 -6.31
C PHE A 68 -0.91 -7.68 -5.76
N LEU A 69 -1.34 -6.61 -5.09
CA LEU A 69 -0.50 -5.61 -4.42
C LEU A 69 -0.37 -5.84 -2.91
N ARG A 70 -0.97 -6.91 -2.38
CA ARG A 70 -0.98 -7.22 -0.95
C ARG A 70 0.42 -7.22 -0.34
N GLU A 71 1.38 -7.89 -1.00
CA GLU A 71 2.75 -8.01 -0.48
C GLU A 71 3.48 -6.66 -0.44
N ARG A 72 3.16 -5.74 -1.36
CA ARG A 72 3.69 -4.36 -1.34
C ARG A 72 3.12 -3.54 -0.20
N GLY A 73 1.84 -3.71 0.08
CA GLY A 73 1.21 -3.09 1.25
C GLY A 73 1.78 -3.61 2.58
N LYS A 74 2.05 -4.92 2.69
CA LYS A 74 2.77 -5.50 3.84
C LYS A 74 4.19 -4.95 3.96
N HIS A 75 4.91 -4.88 2.85
CA HIS A 75 6.25 -4.32 2.82
C HIS A 75 6.28 -2.89 3.33
N TYR A 76 5.31 -2.04 2.96
CA TYR A 76 5.19 -0.69 3.52
C TYR A 76 4.96 -0.68 5.03
N PHE A 77 4.10 -1.56 5.54
CA PHE A 77 3.91 -1.72 6.98
C PHE A 77 5.23 -2.07 7.70
N ASP A 78 5.98 -3.02 7.16
CA ASP A 78 7.26 -3.45 7.73
C ASP A 78 8.32 -2.34 7.67
N LEU A 79 8.37 -1.59 6.56
CA LEU A 79 9.25 -0.43 6.43
C LEU A 79 8.94 0.63 7.49
N LEU A 80 7.67 0.95 7.72
CA LEU A 80 7.28 1.89 8.78
C LEU A 80 7.68 1.38 10.17
N LYS A 81 7.40 0.10 10.47
CA LYS A 81 7.79 -0.54 11.75
C LYS A 81 9.30 -0.54 11.98
N GLY A 82 10.08 -0.72 10.92
CA GLY A 82 11.54 -0.76 10.97
C GLY A 82 12.22 0.60 10.88
N SER A 83 11.49 1.66 10.55
CA SER A 83 12.02 3.03 10.43
C SER A 83 12.16 3.73 11.79
N GLU A 84 12.78 4.91 11.79
CA GLU A 84 12.83 5.78 12.97
C GLU A 84 11.53 6.60 13.17
N TRP A 85 10.49 6.36 12.37
CA TRP A 85 9.21 7.02 12.55
C TRP A 85 8.60 6.65 13.90
N LYS A 86 8.24 7.67 14.69
CA LYS A 86 7.77 7.51 16.08
C LYS A 86 6.26 7.28 16.20
N GLY A 87 5.56 7.13 15.08
CA GLY A 87 4.12 6.90 15.06
C GLY A 87 3.73 5.45 15.21
N GLU A 88 2.43 5.22 15.22
CA GLU A 88 1.83 3.89 15.30
C GLU A 88 1.32 3.46 13.92
N VAL A 89 1.77 2.32 13.44
CA VAL A 89 1.19 1.67 12.25
C VAL A 89 0.35 0.46 12.66
N GLU A 90 -0.87 0.42 12.15
CA GLU A 90 -1.80 -0.70 12.20
C GLU A 90 -1.98 -1.29 10.79
N MET A 91 -2.07 -2.61 10.68
CA MET A 91 -2.42 -3.30 9.44
C MET A 91 -3.67 -4.15 9.63
N VAL A 92 -4.59 -4.07 8.66
CA VAL A 92 -5.80 -4.88 8.59
C VAL A 92 -5.85 -5.55 7.22
N GLU A 93 -6.10 -6.87 7.20
CA GLU A 93 -6.25 -7.63 5.97
C GLU A 93 -7.68 -8.19 5.89
N THR A 94 -8.37 -7.92 4.78
CA THR A 94 -9.72 -8.45 4.52
C THR A 94 -9.63 -9.76 3.75
N GLU A 95 -10.08 -10.85 4.38
CA GLU A 95 -10.11 -12.19 3.81
C GLU A 95 -11.07 -12.28 2.61
N GLY A 96 -10.70 -13.07 1.61
CA GLY A 96 -11.55 -13.41 0.47
C GLY A 96 -11.69 -12.33 -0.61
N GLU A 97 -11.26 -11.10 -0.34
CA GLU A 97 -11.49 -9.94 -1.20
C GLU A 97 -10.32 -9.62 -2.14
N GLN A 98 -10.64 -8.95 -3.25
CA GLN A 98 -9.68 -8.49 -4.25
C GLN A 98 -9.34 -7.00 -4.09
N HIS A 99 -8.41 -6.50 -4.90
CA HIS A 99 -8.03 -5.10 -4.95
C HIS A 99 -9.25 -4.17 -5.06
N VAL A 100 -9.33 -3.16 -4.18
CA VAL A 100 -10.40 -2.15 -4.10
C VAL A 100 -11.84 -2.71 -4.16
N PHE A 101 -12.06 -3.90 -3.60
CA PHE A 101 -13.37 -4.57 -3.60
C PHE A 101 -14.53 -3.67 -3.13
N HIS A 102 -14.29 -2.80 -2.14
CA HIS A 102 -15.29 -1.89 -1.58
C HIS A 102 -15.76 -0.80 -2.57
N LEU A 103 -15.00 -0.54 -3.64
CA LEU A 103 -15.42 0.35 -4.73
C LEU A 103 -16.27 -0.39 -5.77
N TRP A 104 -15.97 -1.67 -6.00
CA TRP A 104 -16.68 -2.51 -6.98
C TRP A 104 -18.00 -3.07 -6.43
N ASN A 105 -18.03 -3.41 -5.15
CA ASN A 105 -19.18 -3.97 -4.46
C ASN A 105 -19.36 -3.31 -3.08
N ALA A 106 -19.75 -2.03 -3.10
CA ALA A 106 -19.93 -1.24 -1.88
C ALA A 106 -21.00 -1.78 -0.92
N GLY A 107 -21.88 -2.67 -1.39
CA GLY A 107 -22.94 -3.29 -0.59
C GLY A 107 -22.54 -4.57 0.14
N CYS A 108 -21.32 -5.10 -0.05
CA CYS A 108 -20.89 -6.30 0.67
C CYS A 108 -20.59 -6.01 2.15
N GLU A 109 -20.71 -7.03 2.99
CA GLU A 109 -20.44 -6.92 4.43
C GLU A 109 -19.01 -6.45 4.70
N ASN A 110 -18.04 -6.99 3.96
CA ASN A 110 -16.64 -6.58 4.05
C ASN A 110 -16.42 -5.10 3.73
N ALA A 111 -17.20 -4.51 2.81
CA ALA A 111 -17.08 -3.09 2.48
C ALA A 111 -17.55 -2.22 3.65
N ALA A 112 -18.65 -2.62 4.30
CA ALA A 112 -19.13 -1.95 5.50
C ALA A 112 -18.13 -2.06 6.66
N VAL A 113 -17.54 -3.24 6.89
CA VAL A 113 -16.49 -3.45 7.91
C VAL A 113 -15.29 -2.55 7.63
N LEU A 114 -14.82 -2.51 6.39
CA LEU A 114 -13.69 -1.68 5.95
C LEU A 114 -13.95 -0.19 6.19
N VAL A 115 -15.12 0.32 5.76
CA VAL A 115 -15.48 1.74 5.96
C VAL A 115 -15.63 2.06 7.44
N ASN A 116 -16.24 1.19 8.23
CA ASN A 116 -16.36 1.38 9.68
C ASN A 116 -14.97 1.42 10.36
N LYS A 117 -14.01 0.62 9.89
CA LYS A 117 -12.63 0.66 10.38
C LYS A 117 -11.96 2.00 10.07
N ILE A 118 -12.14 2.53 8.86
CA ILE A 118 -11.65 3.88 8.48
C ILE A 118 -12.28 4.94 9.40
N CYS A 119 -13.61 4.95 9.54
CA CYS A 119 -14.32 5.91 10.37
C CYS A 119 -13.85 5.84 11.83
N SER A 120 -13.65 4.64 12.36
CA SER A 120 -13.14 4.45 13.73
C SER A 120 -11.70 4.96 13.85
N PHE A 121 -10.84 4.71 12.87
CA PHE A 121 -9.44 5.17 12.91
C PHE A 121 -9.33 6.70 12.88
N ILE A 122 -10.16 7.38 12.08
CA ILE A 122 -10.13 8.84 11.96
C ILE A 122 -10.66 9.53 13.22
N ASN A 123 -11.66 8.95 13.88
CA ASN A 123 -12.31 9.55 15.05
C ASN A 123 -11.67 9.15 16.40
N ASN A 124 -10.55 8.43 16.40
CA ASN A 124 -9.79 8.01 17.59
C ASN A 124 -8.39 8.63 17.66
#